data_AF-A0A669KBH7-F1
#
_entry.id   AF-A0A669KBH7-F1
#
_cell.length_a   1.000
_cell.length_b   1.000
_cell.length_c   1.000
_cell.angle_alpha   90.00
_cell.angle_beta   90.00
_cell.angle_gamma   90.00
#
_symmetry.space_group_name_H-M   'P 1'
#
loop_
_entity.id
_entity.type
_entity.pdbx_description
1 polymer ?
#
loop_
_entity_poly.entity_id
_entity_poly.type
_entity_poly.pdbx_seq_one_letter_code
_entity_poly.pdbx_strand_id
1 'polypeptide(L)'
;MAEGYGACLINKPELVQDMVKQVRNQVETPGFSVSIKIRIHDDLKRTVDLCQKAEATGVSWITVHGRTAEERHQPVHYDSIKIIKENMSIPVIANGDIRSLKEAENVWRITGTDGVKKKMTLQWAAVATFLYAEIGLILIFCLPFIPPQRWQKIFSFNVWGKIATFWNKAFLTIIILLIVLFLDAVREVRKYSSVHTIEKSSTSRPDAYEHTQMKLFRSQRNLYISGFSLFFWLVLRRLVTLITQLAKELSNKGVLKTQAENTNKAAKKFMEENEKLKRILKSHGKDEECVLEAENKKLVEDQEKLKTELRKTSDALSKAQNDVMEMKMQSERLSKEYDQLLKEHSELQDRLERGNKKRL
;
A
#
# COMPACT_ATOMS: atom_id res chain seq x y z
N MET A 1 -20.34 0.30 20.18
CA MET A 1 -20.68 0.78 18.82
C MET A 1 -21.83 1.74 18.99
N ALA A 2 -21.54 3.04 18.95
CA ALA A 2 -22.47 4.12 19.31
C ALA A 2 -23.15 4.77 18.10
N GLU A 3 -22.97 4.24 16.89
CA GLU A 3 -23.29 4.96 15.64
C GLU A 3 -24.52 4.43 14.88
N GLY A 4 -25.44 3.73 15.55
CA GLY A 4 -26.76 3.42 14.98
C GLY A 4 -26.79 2.36 13.86
N TYR A 5 -25.66 1.76 13.49
CA TYR A 5 -25.54 0.69 12.50
C TYR A 5 -24.97 -0.62 13.08
N GLY A 6 -25.12 -1.72 12.34
CA GLY A 6 -24.57 -3.02 12.72
C GLY A 6 -25.43 -3.72 13.79
N ALA A 7 -24.79 -4.28 14.82
CA ALA A 7 -25.48 -5.15 15.79
C ALA A 7 -26.59 -4.43 16.59
N CYS A 8 -26.56 -3.10 16.72
CA CYS A 8 -27.61 -2.35 17.41
C CYS A 8 -28.96 -2.35 16.67
N LEU A 9 -28.96 -2.66 15.37
CA LEU A 9 -30.18 -2.75 14.55
C LEU A 9 -31.06 -3.94 14.95
N ILE A 10 -30.53 -4.90 15.72
CA ILE A 10 -31.32 -6.00 16.30
C ILE A 10 -32.51 -5.49 17.13
N ASN A 11 -32.39 -4.28 17.69
CA ASN A 11 -33.43 -3.64 18.48
C ASN A 11 -34.41 -2.79 17.66
N LYS A 12 -34.23 -2.72 16.33
CA LYS A 12 -35.00 -1.87 15.40
C LYS A 12 -35.44 -2.68 14.17
N PRO A 13 -36.27 -3.73 14.33
CA PRO A 13 -36.63 -4.63 13.24
C PRO A 13 -37.37 -3.92 12.10
N GLU A 14 -38.17 -2.88 12.38
CA GLU A 14 -38.87 -2.06 11.38
C GLU A 14 -37.87 -1.32 10.49
N LEU A 15 -36.79 -0.79 11.08
CA LEU A 15 -35.75 -0.11 10.32
C LEU A 15 -35.01 -1.08 9.40
N VAL A 16 -34.71 -2.30 9.87
CA VAL A 16 -34.08 -3.34 9.04
C VAL A 16 -34.99 -3.72 7.87
N GLN A 17 -36.30 -3.87 8.14
CA GLN A 17 -37.30 -4.13 7.12
C GLN A 17 -37.30 -3.05 6.03
N ASP A 18 -37.34 -1.78 6.42
CA ASP A 18 -37.31 -0.64 5.49
C ASP A 18 -36.03 -0.60 4.67
N MET A 19 -34.88 -0.86 5.30
CA MET A 19 -33.58 -0.91 4.61
C MET A 19 -33.56 -2.02 3.55
N VAL A 20 -34.02 -3.23 3.88
CA VAL A 20 -34.08 -4.33 2.90
C VAL A 20 -35.02 -3.96 1.75
N LYS A 21 -36.22 -3.46 2.07
CA LYS A 21 -37.21 -3.08 1.06
C LYS A 21 -36.67 -2.02 0.11
N GLN A 22 -35.96 -1.01 0.61
CA GLN A 22 -35.33 0.01 -0.25
C GLN A 22 -34.27 -0.59 -1.16
N VAL A 23 -33.39 -1.46 -0.64
CA VAL A 23 -32.36 -2.14 -1.46
C VAL A 23 -33.03 -2.99 -2.54
N ARG A 24 -34.08 -3.74 -2.21
CA ARG A 24 -34.83 -4.55 -3.20
C ARG A 24 -35.46 -3.70 -4.29
N ASN A 25 -36.01 -2.53 -3.94
CA ASN A 25 -36.67 -1.65 -4.90
C ASN A 25 -35.69 -0.94 -5.85
N GLN A 26 -34.42 -0.76 -5.44
CA GLN A 26 -33.41 -0.08 -6.25
C GLN A 26 -32.63 -1.01 -7.19
N VAL A 27 -32.70 -2.32 -6.97
CA VAL A 27 -31.99 -3.28 -7.82
C VAL A 27 -32.91 -3.78 -8.93
N GLU A 28 -32.71 -3.23 -10.13
CA GLU A 28 -33.51 -3.52 -11.33
C GLU A 28 -33.28 -4.94 -11.88
N THR A 29 -32.15 -5.57 -11.55
CA THR A 29 -31.78 -6.90 -12.06
C THR A 29 -32.65 -8.00 -11.43
N PRO A 30 -33.49 -8.71 -12.22
CA PRO A 30 -34.25 -9.85 -11.73
C PRO A 30 -33.31 -10.93 -11.20
N GLY A 31 -33.58 -11.45 -10.01
CA GLY A 31 -32.77 -12.51 -9.40
C GLY A 31 -31.48 -12.03 -8.71
N PHE A 32 -31.22 -10.72 -8.59
CA PHE A 32 -30.14 -10.25 -7.73
C PHE A 32 -30.43 -10.61 -6.27
N SER A 33 -29.47 -11.25 -5.61
CA SER A 33 -29.65 -11.72 -4.24
C SER A 33 -29.34 -10.62 -3.22
N VAL A 34 -30.20 -10.50 -2.22
CA VAL A 34 -30.04 -9.56 -1.10
C VAL A 34 -30.05 -10.36 0.18
N SER A 35 -28.98 -10.29 0.96
CA SER A 35 -28.86 -11.04 2.21
C SER A 35 -28.54 -10.13 3.38
N ILE A 36 -28.91 -10.57 4.58
CA ILE A 36 -28.54 -9.90 5.82
C ILE A 36 -27.71 -10.82 6.71
N LYS A 37 -26.83 -10.22 7.52
CA LYS A 37 -26.09 -10.93 8.56
C LYS A 37 -26.40 -10.30 9.91
N ILE A 38 -26.88 -11.11 10.83
CA ILE A 38 -27.28 -10.65 12.17
C ILE A 38 -26.45 -11.33 13.28
N ARG A 39 -26.57 -10.75 14.47
CA ARG A 39 -26.29 -11.39 15.77
C ARG A 39 -27.63 -11.65 16.44
N ILE A 40 -27.68 -12.56 17.41
CA ILE A 40 -28.91 -12.83 18.16
C ILE A 40 -29.14 -11.75 19.23
N HIS A 41 -30.38 -11.60 19.65
CA HIS A 41 -30.78 -10.83 20.83
C HIS A 41 -30.91 -11.76 22.04
N ASP A 42 -30.76 -11.25 23.27
CA ASP A 42 -30.96 -12.03 24.51
C ASP A 42 -32.36 -12.69 24.53
N ASP A 43 -33.38 -11.91 24.22
CA ASP A 43 -34.71 -12.42 23.85
C ASP A 43 -34.72 -12.93 22.39
N LEU A 44 -34.70 -14.24 22.24
CA LEU A 44 -34.72 -14.91 20.94
C LEU A 44 -35.98 -14.60 20.13
N LYS A 45 -37.12 -14.32 20.76
CA LYS A 45 -38.36 -13.97 20.04
C LYS A 45 -38.18 -12.71 19.20
N ARG A 46 -37.42 -11.73 19.71
CA ARG A 46 -37.09 -10.51 18.95
C ARG A 46 -36.19 -10.81 17.76
N THR A 47 -35.31 -11.80 17.89
CA THR A 47 -34.47 -12.24 16.76
C THR A 47 -35.33 -12.88 15.67
N VAL A 48 -36.28 -13.75 16.06
CA VAL A 48 -37.20 -14.40 15.12
C VAL A 48 -38.10 -13.37 14.44
N ASP A 49 -38.69 -12.42 15.19
CA ASP A 49 -39.50 -11.32 14.64
C ASP A 49 -38.72 -10.52 13.58
N LEU A 50 -37.48 -10.16 13.88
CA LEU A 50 -36.61 -9.46 12.92
C LEU A 50 -36.38 -10.29 11.66
N CYS A 51 -36.07 -11.59 11.82
CA CYS A 51 -35.83 -12.48 10.68
C CYS A 51 -37.09 -12.62 9.81
N GLN A 52 -38.26 -12.81 10.40
CA GLN A 52 -39.54 -12.94 9.69
C GLN A 52 -39.90 -11.66 8.95
N LYS A 53 -39.70 -10.48 9.56
CA LYS A 53 -39.89 -9.18 8.88
C LYS A 53 -38.95 -9.02 7.70
N ALA A 54 -37.69 -9.43 7.85
CA ALA A 54 -36.71 -9.40 6.76
C ALA A 54 -37.08 -10.37 5.62
N GLU A 55 -37.50 -11.59 5.94
CA GLU A 55 -38.01 -12.57 4.97
C GLU A 55 -39.22 -12.03 4.20
N ALA A 56 -40.18 -11.42 4.89
CA ALA A 56 -41.36 -10.80 4.26
C ALA A 56 -41.00 -9.67 3.27
N THR A 57 -39.81 -9.08 3.40
CA THR A 57 -39.30 -8.06 2.46
C THR A 57 -38.47 -8.61 1.30
N GLY A 58 -38.30 -9.94 1.20
CA GLY A 58 -37.61 -10.58 0.09
C GLY A 58 -36.10 -10.67 0.27
N VAL A 59 -35.61 -10.80 1.50
CA VAL A 59 -34.23 -11.28 1.75
C VAL A 59 -34.08 -12.69 1.17
N SER A 60 -33.01 -12.91 0.40
CA SER A 60 -32.68 -14.19 -0.23
C SER A 60 -32.16 -15.23 0.76
N TRP A 61 -31.39 -14.82 1.78
CA TRP A 61 -30.97 -15.67 2.91
C TRP A 61 -30.51 -14.83 4.11
N ILE A 62 -30.48 -15.45 5.29
CA ILE A 62 -30.02 -14.81 6.54
C ILE A 62 -28.81 -15.56 7.11
N THR A 63 -27.72 -14.84 7.38
CA THR A 63 -26.59 -15.40 8.15
C THR A 63 -26.71 -15.04 9.62
N VAL A 64 -26.84 -16.02 10.50
CA VAL A 64 -27.00 -15.81 11.95
C VAL A 64 -25.70 -16.13 12.68
N HIS A 65 -25.17 -15.15 13.42
CA HIS A 65 -24.15 -15.43 14.43
C HIS A 65 -24.82 -15.65 15.78
N GLY A 66 -24.68 -16.85 16.34
CA GLY A 66 -25.29 -17.27 17.62
C GLY A 66 -24.67 -16.63 18.86
N ARG A 67 -24.30 -15.35 18.80
CA ARG A 67 -23.80 -14.55 19.92
C ARG A 67 -24.51 -13.22 19.92
N THR A 68 -24.80 -12.69 21.10
CA THR A 68 -25.32 -11.32 21.26
C THR A 68 -24.25 -10.29 20.94
N ALA A 69 -24.61 -9.00 20.88
CA ALA A 69 -23.65 -7.95 20.54
C ALA A 69 -22.54 -7.81 21.60
N GLU A 70 -22.87 -8.10 22.85
CA GLU A 70 -22.06 -8.04 24.06
C GLU A 70 -21.13 -9.27 24.15
N GLU A 71 -21.60 -10.42 23.69
CA GLU A 71 -20.85 -11.67 23.64
C GLU A 71 -19.78 -11.65 22.53
N ARG A 72 -18.58 -11.17 22.86
CA ARG A 72 -17.45 -11.19 21.90
C ARG A 72 -16.79 -12.57 21.78
N HIS A 73 -16.38 -13.15 22.92
CA HIS A 73 -15.58 -14.37 22.98
C HIS A 73 -16.28 -15.55 23.69
N GLN A 74 -17.56 -15.39 24.04
CA GLN A 74 -18.34 -16.45 24.70
C GLN A 74 -18.66 -17.61 23.76
N PRO A 75 -19.06 -18.80 24.23
CA PRO A 75 -19.52 -19.87 23.36
C PRO A 75 -20.65 -19.42 22.42
N VAL A 76 -20.76 -20.06 21.25
CA VAL A 76 -21.82 -19.77 20.27
C VAL A 76 -23.06 -20.59 20.63
N HIS A 77 -24.20 -19.92 20.75
CA HIS A 77 -25.50 -20.51 21.01
C HIS A 77 -26.08 -21.13 19.73
N TYR A 78 -25.68 -22.36 19.41
CA TYR A 78 -26.16 -23.07 18.23
C TYR A 78 -27.65 -23.42 18.32
N ASP A 79 -28.18 -23.67 19.51
CA ASP A 79 -29.62 -23.95 19.70
C ASP A 79 -30.49 -22.74 19.31
N SER A 80 -30.02 -21.52 19.56
CA SER A 80 -30.68 -20.30 19.09
C SER A 80 -30.74 -20.25 17.56
N ILE A 81 -29.65 -20.65 16.89
CA ILE A 81 -29.61 -20.72 15.42
C ILE A 81 -30.59 -21.77 14.89
N LYS A 82 -30.68 -22.93 15.57
CA LYS A 82 -31.63 -23.99 15.24
C LYS A 82 -33.08 -23.48 15.27
N ILE A 83 -33.47 -22.84 16.38
CA ILE A 83 -34.82 -22.28 16.55
C ILE A 83 -35.12 -21.25 15.45
N ILE A 84 -34.16 -20.39 15.11
CA ILE A 84 -34.34 -19.44 14.01
C ILE A 84 -34.55 -20.20 12.69
N LYS A 85 -33.72 -21.21 12.37
CA LYS A 85 -33.89 -21.99 11.14
C LYS A 85 -35.25 -22.67 11.05
N GLU A 86 -35.77 -23.19 12.16
CA GLU A 86 -37.09 -23.84 12.22
C GLU A 86 -38.27 -22.87 11.96
N ASN A 87 -38.08 -21.56 12.15
CA ASN A 87 -39.11 -20.53 11.98
C ASN A 87 -39.02 -19.78 10.63
N MET A 88 -38.12 -20.19 9.74
CA MET A 88 -37.82 -19.49 8.50
C MET A 88 -38.02 -20.39 7.28
N SER A 89 -38.59 -19.85 6.20
CA SER A 89 -38.75 -20.57 4.94
C SER A 89 -37.58 -20.34 3.98
N ILE A 90 -36.90 -19.18 4.10
CA ILE A 90 -35.67 -18.87 3.37
C ILE A 90 -34.43 -19.57 3.96
N PRO A 91 -33.35 -19.73 3.17
CA PRO A 91 -32.09 -20.28 3.67
C PRO A 91 -31.51 -19.51 4.86
N VAL A 92 -31.04 -20.24 5.86
CA VAL A 92 -30.33 -19.72 7.04
C VAL A 92 -28.91 -20.29 7.08
N ILE A 93 -27.92 -19.42 7.27
CA ILE A 93 -26.50 -19.78 7.34
C ILE A 93 -25.99 -19.61 8.77
N ALA A 94 -25.55 -20.70 9.40
CA ALA A 94 -24.93 -20.66 10.73
C ALA A 94 -23.55 -19.99 10.68
N ASN A 95 -23.26 -19.07 11.60
CA ASN A 95 -21.96 -18.43 11.77
C ASN A 95 -21.53 -18.42 13.23
N GLY A 96 -20.23 -18.63 13.46
CA GLY A 96 -19.64 -18.58 14.79
C GLY A 96 -18.78 -19.82 15.04
N ASP A 97 -17.51 -19.60 15.40
CA ASP A 97 -16.58 -20.63 15.90
C ASP A 97 -16.37 -21.92 15.10
N ILE A 98 -16.82 -21.98 13.84
CA ILE A 98 -16.48 -23.06 12.91
C ILE A 98 -15.06 -22.86 12.35
N ARG A 99 -14.14 -23.76 12.66
CA ARG A 99 -12.72 -23.76 12.27
C ARG A 99 -12.34 -24.98 11.43
N SER A 100 -13.03 -26.11 11.57
CA SER A 100 -12.80 -27.33 10.80
C SER A 100 -14.03 -27.80 10.01
N LEU A 101 -13.83 -28.73 9.05
CA LEU A 101 -14.94 -29.36 8.33
C LEU A 101 -15.80 -30.20 9.28
N LYS A 102 -15.18 -30.96 10.19
CA LYS A 102 -15.86 -31.75 11.22
C LYS A 102 -16.73 -30.89 12.14
N GLU A 103 -16.25 -29.71 12.52
CA GLU A 103 -17.07 -28.74 13.27
C GLU A 103 -18.22 -28.20 12.43
N ALA A 104 -18.00 -27.95 11.14
CA ALA A 104 -19.07 -27.50 10.24
C ALA A 104 -20.17 -28.56 10.11
N GLU A 105 -19.80 -29.83 9.94
CA GLU A 105 -20.74 -30.98 9.92
C GLU A 105 -21.49 -31.11 11.24
N ASN A 106 -20.79 -30.94 12.37
CA ASN A 106 -21.44 -31.01 13.68
C ASN A 106 -22.44 -29.86 13.88
N VAL A 107 -22.07 -28.63 13.51
CA VAL A 107 -22.97 -27.47 13.58
C VAL A 107 -24.16 -27.65 12.64
N TRP A 108 -23.94 -28.14 11.42
CA TRP A 108 -25.02 -28.46 10.48
C TRP A 108 -25.99 -29.48 11.09
N ARG A 109 -25.47 -30.55 11.70
CA ARG A 109 -26.28 -31.59 12.36
C ARG A 109 -27.09 -31.06 13.55
N ILE A 110 -26.55 -30.12 14.32
CA ILE A 110 -27.25 -29.50 15.46
C ILE A 110 -28.33 -28.54 14.99
N THR A 111 -28.00 -27.69 14.02
CA THR A 111 -28.81 -26.51 13.66
C THR A 111 -29.76 -26.73 12.51
N GLY A 112 -29.52 -27.72 11.65
CA GLY A 112 -30.30 -27.95 10.44
C GLY A 112 -30.19 -26.83 9.39
N THR A 113 -29.23 -25.91 9.55
CA THR A 113 -29.07 -24.75 8.65
C THR A 113 -28.63 -25.16 7.25
N ASP A 114 -29.01 -24.37 6.24
CA ASP A 114 -28.74 -24.64 4.83
C ASP A 114 -27.28 -24.34 4.44
N GLY A 115 -26.51 -23.71 5.35
CA GLY A 115 -25.08 -23.50 5.18
C GLY A 115 -24.36 -23.13 6.47
N VAL A 116 -23.04 -23.27 6.47
CA VAL A 116 -22.18 -22.95 7.62
C VAL A 116 -21.03 -22.04 7.18
N LYS A 117 -20.86 -20.89 7.85
CA LYS A 117 -19.83 -19.89 7.51
C LYS A 117 -18.61 -20.01 8.44
N LYS A 118 -17.54 -20.59 7.91
CA LYS A 118 -16.22 -20.72 8.55
C LYS A 118 -15.60 -19.34 8.87
N LYS A 119 -14.96 -19.23 10.05
CA LYS A 119 -14.16 -18.06 10.44
C LYS A 119 -12.92 -17.95 9.54
N MET A 120 -12.49 -16.73 9.19
CA MET A 120 -11.22 -16.53 8.47
C MET A 120 -10.09 -17.20 9.26
N THR A 121 -9.27 -18.00 8.58
CA THR A 121 -8.23 -18.79 9.25
C THR A 121 -7.16 -17.88 9.86
N LEU A 122 -6.58 -18.30 10.98
CA LEU A 122 -5.58 -17.53 11.73
C LEU A 122 -4.41 -17.09 10.83
N GLN A 123 -3.99 -17.95 9.90
CA GLN A 123 -2.96 -17.65 8.90
C GLN A 123 -3.28 -16.38 8.09
N TRP A 124 -4.51 -16.26 7.54
CA TRP A 124 -4.85 -15.13 6.67
C TRP A 124 -5.10 -13.86 7.49
N ALA A 125 -5.52 -14.00 8.75
CA ALA A 125 -5.56 -12.87 9.68
C ALA A 125 -4.15 -12.34 9.98
N ALA A 126 -3.17 -13.22 10.20
CA ALA A 126 -1.78 -12.83 10.42
C ALA A 126 -1.17 -12.13 9.18
N VAL A 127 -1.42 -12.66 7.97
CA VAL A 127 -0.97 -12.03 6.72
C VAL A 127 -1.63 -10.66 6.53
N ALA A 128 -2.93 -10.53 6.81
CA ALA A 128 -3.61 -9.23 6.72
C ALA A 128 -3.04 -8.21 7.72
N THR A 129 -2.76 -8.62 8.95
CA THR A 129 -2.10 -7.75 9.94
C THR A 129 -0.72 -7.30 9.45
N PHE A 130 0.06 -8.22 8.87
CA PHE A 130 1.36 -7.89 8.28
C PHE A 130 1.23 -6.85 7.15
N LEU A 131 0.29 -7.06 6.21
CA LEU A 131 -0.01 -6.12 5.14
C LEU A 131 -0.37 -4.72 5.67
N TYR A 132 -1.25 -4.64 6.67
CA TYR A 132 -1.64 -3.35 7.24
C TYR A 132 -0.48 -2.65 7.96
N ALA A 133 0.41 -3.40 8.59
CA ALA A 133 1.63 -2.86 9.16
C ALA A 133 2.57 -2.30 8.08
N GLU A 134 2.74 -2.99 6.95
CA GLU A 134 3.52 -2.50 5.81
C GLU A 134 2.95 -1.21 5.24
N ILE A 135 1.62 -1.15 5.03
CA ILE A 135 0.94 0.06 4.54
C ILE A 135 1.16 1.22 5.50
N GLY A 136 0.96 1.01 6.80
CA GLY A 136 1.17 2.05 7.80
C GLY A 136 2.61 2.57 7.79
N LEU A 137 3.59 1.68 7.65
CA LEU A 137 5.00 2.03 7.62
C LEU A 137 5.39 2.78 6.33
N ILE A 138 4.85 2.38 5.18
CA ILE A 138 5.00 3.12 3.91
C ILE A 138 4.40 4.53 4.04
N LEU A 139 3.20 4.65 4.59
CA LEU A 139 2.56 5.95 4.79
C LEU A 139 3.42 6.85 5.67
N ILE A 140 3.96 6.32 6.77
CA ILE A 140 4.88 7.05 7.66
C ILE A 140 6.13 7.52 6.91
N PHE A 141 6.70 6.70 6.03
CA PHE A 141 7.86 7.08 5.22
C PHE A 141 7.54 8.11 4.14
N CYS A 142 6.29 8.16 3.65
CA CYS A 142 5.82 9.14 2.68
C CYS A 142 5.40 10.48 3.32
N LEU A 143 5.33 10.58 4.66
CA LEU A 143 4.96 11.84 5.32
C LEU A 143 6.07 12.89 5.15
N PRO A 144 5.75 14.10 4.64
CA PRO A 144 6.74 15.16 4.38
C PRO A 144 7.31 15.79 5.66
N PHE A 145 6.74 15.47 6.83
CA PHE A 145 7.09 16.08 8.11
C PHE A 145 8.43 15.59 8.69
N ILE A 146 8.96 14.45 8.23
CA ILE A 146 10.20 13.88 8.77
C ILE A 146 11.32 14.05 7.75
N PRO A 147 12.32 14.92 8.02
CA PRO A 147 13.45 15.11 7.12
C PRO A 147 14.22 13.79 6.90
N PRO A 148 14.73 13.53 5.68
CA PRO A 148 15.51 12.33 5.36
C PRO A 148 16.72 12.11 6.29
N GLN A 149 17.30 13.19 6.80
CA GLN A 149 18.42 13.16 7.74
C GLN A 149 18.06 12.52 9.10
N ARG A 150 16.81 12.66 9.56
CA ARG A 150 16.35 12.01 10.80
C ARG A 150 16.20 10.51 10.58
N TRP A 151 15.63 10.11 9.45
CA TRP A 151 15.54 8.70 9.06
C TRP A 151 16.92 8.05 8.93
N GLN A 152 17.88 8.73 8.31
CA GLN A 152 19.24 8.22 8.19
C GLN A 152 19.87 7.93 9.56
N LYS A 153 19.69 8.81 10.55
CA LYS A 153 20.19 8.58 11.92
C LYS A 153 19.54 7.36 12.60
N ILE A 154 18.25 7.15 12.36
CA ILE A 154 17.52 5.98 12.87
C ILE A 154 18.04 4.70 12.21
N PHE A 155 18.22 4.72 10.88
CA PHE A 155 18.72 3.57 10.11
C PHE A 155 20.20 3.28 10.35
N SER A 156 21.00 4.29 10.69
CA SER A 156 22.45 4.16 10.92
C SER A 156 22.81 3.81 12.36
N PHE A 157 21.84 3.61 13.25
CA PHE A 157 22.13 3.34 14.65
C PHE A 157 22.81 1.97 14.80
N ASN A 158 24.00 1.88 15.43
CA ASN A 158 24.82 0.64 15.47
C ASN A 158 24.10 -0.62 15.98
N VAL A 159 23.01 -0.47 16.75
CA VAL A 159 22.16 -1.58 17.19
C VAL A 159 21.46 -2.26 16.01
N TRP A 160 21.10 -1.48 14.97
CA TRP A 160 20.50 -2.01 13.75
C TRP A 160 21.41 -2.95 13.00
N GLY A 161 22.74 -2.87 13.10
CA GLY A 161 23.64 -3.84 12.45
C GLY A 161 23.47 -5.26 12.99
N LYS A 162 23.35 -5.42 14.32
CA LYS A 162 23.10 -6.73 14.97
C LYS A 162 21.65 -7.19 14.80
N ILE A 163 20.71 -6.24 14.88
CA ILE A 163 19.28 -6.50 14.65
C ILE A 163 19.03 -6.91 13.19
N ALA A 164 19.70 -6.28 12.22
CA ALA A 164 19.48 -6.48 10.79
C ALA A 164 19.84 -7.89 10.35
N THR A 165 20.87 -8.53 10.92
CA THR A 165 21.24 -9.91 10.55
C THR A 165 20.16 -10.90 10.98
N PHE A 166 19.59 -10.71 12.18
CA PHE A 166 18.47 -11.51 12.68
C PHE A 166 17.19 -11.22 11.89
N TRP A 167 16.88 -9.94 11.69
CA TRP A 167 15.74 -9.50 10.90
C TRP A 167 15.84 -10.01 9.47
N ASN A 168 17.00 -10.00 8.81
CA ASN A 168 17.15 -10.54 7.45
C ASN A 168 16.78 -12.03 7.37
N LYS A 169 17.15 -12.83 8.38
CA LYS A 169 16.78 -14.26 8.43
C LYS A 169 15.28 -14.46 8.69
N ALA A 170 14.73 -13.80 9.71
CA ALA A 170 13.30 -13.89 10.04
C ALA A 170 12.42 -13.30 8.94
N PHE A 171 12.89 -12.26 8.28
CA PHE A 171 12.20 -11.60 7.18
C PHE A 171 12.23 -12.48 5.93
N LEU A 172 13.36 -13.13 5.62
CA LEU A 172 13.44 -14.08 4.51
C LEU A 172 12.50 -15.27 4.72
N THR A 173 12.40 -15.80 5.94
CA THR A 173 11.45 -16.90 6.23
C THR A 173 10.00 -16.46 6.08
N ILE A 174 9.66 -15.24 6.52
CA ILE A 174 8.32 -14.66 6.30
C ILE A 174 8.03 -14.49 4.80
N ILE A 175 8.98 -14.01 4.01
CA ILE A 175 8.79 -13.85 2.55
C ILE A 175 8.61 -15.20 1.86
N ILE A 176 9.41 -16.22 2.20
CA ILE A 176 9.23 -17.57 1.64
C ILE A 176 7.84 -18.10 1.99
N LEU A 177 7.39 -17.93 3.24
CA LEU A 177 6.06 -18.32 3.67
C LEU A 177 4.96 -17.57 2.88
N LEU A 178 5.12 -16.26 2.68
CA LEU A 178 4.18 -15.45 1.89
C LEU A 178 4.14 -15.88 0.43
N ILE A 179 5.28 -16.25 -0.17
CA ILE A 179 5.34 -16.79 -1.53
C ILE A 179 4.57 -18.12 -1.60
N VAL A 180 4.77 -19.02 -0.64
CA VAL A 180 4.03 -20.28 -0.59
C VAL A 180 2.51 -20.04 -0.47
N LEU A 181 2.09 -19.14 0.43
CA LEU A 181 0.68 -18.77 0.59
C LEU A 181 0.12 -18.07 -0.64
N PHE A 182 0.92 -17.27 -1.34
CA PHE A 182 0.54 -16.65 -2.59
C PHE A 182 0.33 -17.70 -3.69
N LEU A 183 1.25 -18.65 -3.85
CA LEU A 183 1.11 -19.75 -4.81
C LEU A 183 -0.10 -20.63 -4.50
N ASP A 184 -0.37 -20.90 -3.23
CA ASP A 184 -1.56 -21.62 -2.79
C ASP A 184 -2.84 -20.84 -3.16
N ALA A 185 -2.88 -19.53 -2.91
CA ALA A 185 -4.00 -18.68 -3.31
C ALA A 185 -4.19 -18.63 -4.83
N VAL A 186 -3.10 -18.53 -5.62
CA VAL A 186 -3.17 -18.62 -7.09
C VAL A 186 -3.76 -19.96 -7.53
N ARG A 187 -3.30 -21.06 -6.92
CA ARG A 187 -3.81 -22.41 -7.21
C ARG A 187 -5.30 -22.52 -6.89
N GLU A 188 -5.73 -22.03 -5.73
CA GLU A 188 -7.15 -22.02 -5.34
C GLU A 188 -8.00 -21.17 -6.29
N VAL A 189 -7.56 -19.95 -6.65
CA VAL A 189 -8.28 -19.08 -7.60
C VAL A 189 -8.43 -19.78 -8.94
N ARG A 190 -7.36 -20.38 -9.49
CA ARG A 190 -7.43 -21.12 -10.76
C ARG A 190 -8.38 -22.30 -10.68
N LYS A 191 -8.33 -23.07 -9.59
CA LYS A 191 -9.21 -24.24 -9.35
C LYS A 191 -10.67 -23.83 -9.31
N TYR A 192 -11.04 -22.81 -8.54
CA TYR A 192 -12.45 -22.42 -8.42
C TYR A 192 -12.94 -21.59 -9.62
N SER A 193 -12.04 -20.91 -10.33
CA SER A 193 -12.39 -20.22 -11.58
C SER A 193 -12.71 -21.19 -12.71
N SER A 194 -12.01 -22.34 -12.82
CA SER A 194 -12.33 -23.34 -13.84
C SER A 194 -13.61 -24.12 -13.52
N VAL A 195 -13.82 -24.47 -12.24
CA VAL A 195 -15.07 -25.08 -11.77
C VAL A 195 -16.26 -24.16 -12.00
N HIS A 196 -16.11 -22.84 -11.77
CA HIS A 196 -17.14 -21.86 -12.07
C HIS A 196 -17.57 -21.85 -13.55
N THR A 197 -16.63 -21.95 -14.49
CA THR A 197 -16.95 -21.99 -15.93
C THR A 197 -17.73 -23.25 -16.29
N ILE A 198 -17.42 -24.38 -15.65
CA ILE A 198 -18.09 -25.66 -15.88
C ILE A 198 -19.49 -25.67 -15.25
N GLU A 199 -19.65 -25.23 -13.99
CA GLU A 199 -20.95 -25.16 -13.31
C GLU A 199 -21.90 -24.12 -13.92
N LYS A 200 -21.38 -23.03 -14.51
CA LYS A 200 -22.18 -22.06 -15.27
C LYS A 200 -22.84 -22.70 -16.51
N SER A 201 -22.27 -23.78 -17.04
CA SER A 201 -22.82 -24.50 -18.20
C SER A 201 -23.82 -25.61 -17.82
N SER A 202 -23.85 -26.04 -16.56
CA SER A 202 -24.72 -27.10 -16.06
C SER A 202 -25.77 -26.53 -15.09
N THR A 203 -26.97 -26.27 -15.62
CA THR A 203 -28.11 -25.62 -14.96
C THR A 203 -28.78 -26.43 -13.85
N SER A 204 -28.03 -27.04 -12.91
CA SER A 204 -28.61 -28.12 -12.09
C SER A 204 -28.64 -27.91 -10.57
N ARG A 205 -27.90 -27.00 -9.93
CA ARG A 205 -28.02 -26.77 -8.46
C ARG A 205 -27.63 -25.34 -8.02
N PRO A 206 -28.59 -24.45 -7.67
CA PRO A 206 -28.31 -23.08 -7.22
C PRO A 206 -27.39 -23.00 -5.99
N ASP A 207 -27.57 -23.89 -5.01
CA ASP A 207 -26.81 -23.85 -3.74
C ASP A 207 -25.32 -24.20 -3.91
N ALA A 208 -25.00 -25.09 -4.86
CA ALA A 208 -23.62 -25.45 -5.17
C ALA A 208 -22.89 -24.30 -5.87
N TYR A 209 -23.60 -23.59 -6.76
CA TYR A 209 -23.08 -22.43 -7.48
C TYR A 209 -22.71 -21.29 -6.51
N GLU A 210 -23.57 -20.95 -5.56
CA GLU A 210 -23.28 -19.92 -4.55
C GLU A 210 -22.09 -20.29 -3.67
N HIS A 211 -21.95 -21.57 -3.32
CA HIS A 211 -20.82 -22.06 -2.54
C HIS A 211 -19.49 -22.00 -3.30
N THR A 212 -19.49 -22.31 -4.60
CA THR A 212 -18.32 -22.16 -5.48
C THR A 212 -17.94 -20.69 -5.64
N GLN A 213 -18.91 -19.80 -5.86
CA GLN A 213 -18.69 -18.35 -5.88
C GLN A 213 -18.08 -17.85 -4.58
N MET A 214 -18.63 -18.25 -3.43
CA MET A 214 -18.14 -17.82 -2.13
C MET A 214 -16.69 -18.27 -1.88
N LYS A 215 -16.29 -19.47 -2.35
CA LYS A 215 -14.91 -19.95 -2.29
C LYS A 215 -13.98 -19.16 -3.21
N LEU A 216 -14.45 -18.82 -4.42
CA LEU A 216 -13.72 -17.99 -5.38
C LEU A 216 -13.45 -16.58 -4.82
N PHE A 217 -14.44 -15.93 -4.22
CA PHE A 217 -14.23 -14.62 -3.59
C PHE A 217 -13.21 -14.67 -2.44
N ARG A 218 -13.23 -15.74 -1.63
CA ARG A 218 -12.24 -15.91 -0.56
C ARG A 218 -10.83 -16.10 -1.10
N SER A 219 -10.65 -16.93 -2.14
CA SER A 219 -9.34 -17.17 -2.74
C SER A 219 -8.81 -15.94 -3.46
N GLN A 220 -9.67 -15.19 -4.17
CA GLN A 220 -9.32 -13.90 -4.79
C GLN A 220 -8.85 -12.89 -3.74
N ARG A 221 -9.60 -12.71 -2.64
CA ARG A 221 -9.19 -11.82 -1.54
C ARG A 221 -7.85 -12.23 -0.95
N ASN A 222 -7.67 -13.53 -0.67
CA ASN A 222 -6.43 -14.05 -0.12
C ASN A 222 -5.24 -13.83 -1.07
N LEU A 223 -5.46 -13.98 -2.38
CA LEU A 223 -4.49 -13.68 -3.44
C LEU A 223 -4.07 -12.20 -3.41
N TYR A 224 -5.02 -11.28 -3.32
CA TYR A 224 -4.70 -9.86 -3.21
C TYR A 224 -3.92 -9.56 -1.93
N ILE A 225 -4.33 -10.11 -0.79
CA ILE A 225 -3.66 -9.87 0.49
C ILE A 225 -2.18 -10.31 0.45
N SER A 226 -1.90 -11.55 0.01
CA SER A 226 -0.52 -12.03 -0.08
C SER A 226 0.26 -11.36 -1.21
N GLY A 227 -0.38 -11.07 -2.35
CA GLY A 227 0.24 -10.39 -3.48
C GLY A 227 0.66 -8.95 -3.15
N PHE A 228 -0.23 -8.17 -2.52
CA PHE A 228 0.10 -6.81 -2.08
C PHE A 228 1.17 -6.80 -0.98
N SER A 229 1.17 -7.79 -0.09
CA SER A 229 2.23 -7.89 0.94
C SER A 229 3.61 -8.07 0.29
N LEU A 230 3.72 -8.99 -0.69
CA LEU A 230 4.97 -9.19 -1.43
C LEU A 230 5.39 -7.95 -2.23
N PHE A 231 4.43 -7.24 -2.83
CA PHE A 231 4.70 -6.02 -3.58
C PHE A 231 5.15 -4.87 -2.67
N PHE A 232 4.44 -4.61 -1.57
CA PHE A 232 4.78 -3.54 -0.65
C PHE A 232 6.10 -3.76 0.07
N TRP A 233 6.50 -5.01 0.28
CA TRP A 233 7.86 -5.29 0.70
C TRP A 233 8.92 -4.73 -0.28
N LEU A 234 8.74 -4.94 -1.59
CA LEU A 234 9.67 -4.42 -2.61
C LEU A 234 9.66 -2.88 -2.61
N VAL A 235 8.48 -2.29 -2.51
CA VAL A 235 8.31 -0.82 -2.39
C VAL A 235 9.05 -0.31 -1.16
N LEU A 236 8.89 -0.97 -0.01
CA LEU A 236 9.51 -0.56 1.24
C LEU A 236 11.03 -0.64 1.16
N ARG A 237 11.57 -1.73 0.61
CA ARG A 237 13.02 -1.88 0.37
C ARG A 237 13.55 -0.77 -0.54
N ARG A 238 12.81 -0.45 -1.61
CA ARG A 238 13.15 0.62 -2.54
C ARG A 238 13.12 2.00 -1.85
N LEU A 239 12.09 2.27 -1.04
CA LEU A 239 11.94 3.53 -0.30
C LEU A 239 13.09 3.74 0.69
N VAL A 240 13.46 2.73 1.49
CA VAL A 240 14.59 2.84 2.43
C VAL A 240 15.89 3.17 1.70
N THR A 241 16.12 2.55 0.53
CA THR A 241 17.31 2.81 -0.30
C THR A 241 17.31 4.25 -0.81
N LEU A 242 16.16 4.73 -1.34
CA LEU A 242 16.01 6.09 -1.85
C LEU A 242 16.16 7.14 -0.75
N ILE A 243 15.58 6.92 0.42
CA ILE A 243 15.73 7.83 1.58
C ILE A 243 17.20 7.93 2.00
N THR A 244 17.91 6.80 2.02
CA THR A 244 19.34 6.76 2.37
C THR A 244 20.18 7.52 1.34
N GLN A 245 19.91 7.33 0.04
CA GLN A 245 20.57 8.07 -1.04
C GLN A 245 20.29 9.57 -0.97
N LEU A 246 19.02 9.96 -0.75
CA LEU A 246 18.60 11.35 -0.61
C LEU A 246 19.28 12.03 0.58
N ALA A 247 19.40 11.33 1.70
CA ALA A 247 20.06 11.86 2.89
C ALA A 247 21.58 12.07 2.66
N LYS A 248 22.24 11.17 1.92
CA LYS A 248 23.64 11.32 1.49
C LYS A 248 23.83 12.53 0.57
N GLU A 249 22.96 12.71 -0.42
CA GLU A 249 22.99 13.86 -1.34
C GLU A 249 22.73 15.18 -0.63
N LEU A 250 21.78 15.24 0.30
CA LEU A 250 21.52 16.43 1.11
C LEU A 250 22.73 16.80 1.98
N SER A 251 23.42 15.81 2.55
CA SER A 251 24.67 16.03 3.29
C SER A 251 25.77 16.59 2.39
N ASN A 252 25.97 16.01 1.20
CA ASN A 252 26.98 16.47 0.24
C ASN A 252 26.72 17.90 -0.24
N LYS A 253 25.45 18.25 -0.55
CA LYS A 253 25.06 19.62 -0.90
C LYS A 253 25.36 20.61 0.21
N GLY A 254 25.14 20.24 1.47
CA GLY A 254 25.46 21.09 2.63
C GLY A 254 26.96 21.39 2.73
N VAL A 255 27.80 20.36 2.54
CA VAL A 255 29.27 20.49 2.55
C VAL A 255 29.73 21.38 1.39
N LEU A 256 29.27 21.11 0.16
CA LEU A 256 29.61 21.89 -1.02
C LEU A 256 29.20 23.36 -0.90
N LYS A 257 28.01 23.64 -0.35
CA LYS A 257 27.56 25.02 -0.10
C LYS A 257 28.48 25.75 0.88
N THR A 258 28.83 25.09 1.98
CA THR A 258 29.75 25.66 2.98
C THR A 258 31.14 25.92 2.38
N GLN A 259 31.63 24.99 1.55
CA GLN A 259 32.90 25.15 0.86
C GLN A 259 32.87 26.32 -0.13
N ALA A 260 31.80 26.46 -0.93
CA ALA A 260 31.64 27.57 -1.86
C ALA A 260 31.52 28.93 -1.16
N GLU A 261 30.83 29.00 -0.02
CA GLU A 261 30.75 30.22 0.78
C GLU A 261 32.12 30.61 1.37
N ASN A 262 32.89 29.62 1.81
CA ASN A 262 34.24 29.84 2.35
C ASN A 262 35.23 30.29 1.27
N THR A 263 35.23 29.65 0.08
CA THR A 263 36.09 30.06 -1.04
C THR A 263 35.71 31.44 -1.57
N ASN A 264 34.42 31.76 -1.64
CA ASN A 264 33.96 33.09 -2.05
C ASN A 264 34.35 34.18 -1.03
N LYS A 265 34.28 33.88 0.28
CA LYS A 265 34.78 34.79 1.33
C LYS A 265 36.29 35.00 1.22
N ALA A 266 37.07 33.95 0.97
CA ALA A 266 38.51 34.06 0.77
C ALA A 266 38.85 34.90 -0.47
N ALA A 267 38.16 34.65 -1.60
CA ALA A 267 38.33 35.43 -2.82
C ALA A 267 38.03 36.92 -2.61
N LYS A 268 36.95 37.26 -1.89
CA LYS A 268 36.64 38.66 -1.53
C LYS A 268 37.74 39.31 -0.69
N LYS A 269 38.29 38.61 0.30
CA LYS A 269 39.41 39.12 1.11
C LYS A 269 40.64 39.41 0.24
N PHE A 270 41.01 38.48 -0.65
CA PHE A 270 42.13 38.68 -1.56
C PHE A 270 41.90 39.82 -2.56
N MET A 271 40.65 40.04 -3.01
CA MET A 271 40.30 41.17 -3.86
C MET A 271 40.43 42.50 -3.11
N GLU A 272 39.94 42.59 -1.87
CA GLU A 272 40.09 43.77 -1.01
C GLU A 272 41.55 44.08 -0.67
N GLU A 273 42.36 43.05 -0.34
CA GLU A 273 43.78 43.21 -0.09
C GLU A 273 44.52 43.69 -1.35
N ASN A 274 44.23 43.13 -2.52
CA ASN A 274 44.80 43.59 -3.78
C ASN A 274 44.41 45.04 -4.11
N GLU A 275 43.18 45.46 -3.82
CA GLU A 275 42.80 46.87 -3.98
C GLU A 275 43.54 47.79 -3.01
N LYS A 276 43.75 47.37 -1.76
CA LYS A 276 44.54 48.12 -0.78
C LYS A 276 46.00 48.23 -1.21
N LEU A 277 46.61 47.12 -1.64
CA LEU A 277 47.97 47.11 -2.17
C LEU A 277 48.11 48.02 -3.39
N LYS A 278 47.17 47.97 -4.35
CA LYS A 278 47.17 48.88 -5.50
C LYS A 278 47.04 50.36 -5.12
N ARG A 279 46.28 50.68 -4.06
CA ARG A 279 46.20 52.04 -3.52
C ARG A 279 47.52 52.48 -2.88
N ILE A 280 48.15 51.61 -2.09
CA ILE A 280 49.45 51.87 -1.45
C ILE A 280 50.55 52.07 -2.51
N LEU A 281 50.57 51.25 -3.56
CA LEU A 281 51.48 51.37 -4.72
C LEU A 281 51.27 52.67 -5.51
N LYS A 282 50.05 53.21 -5.53
CA LYS A 282 49.76 54.53 -6.13
C LYS A 282 50.17 55.71 -5.24
N SER A 283 50.33 55.51 -3.94
CA SER A 283 50.64 56.56 -2.97
C SER A 283 52.11 56.66 -2.54
N HIS A 284 52.96 55.67 -2.88
CA HIS A 284 54.39 55.74 -2.61
C HIS A 284 55.22 55.77 -3.89
N GLY A 285 55.93 56.90 -4.09
CA GLY A 285 57.04 56.99 -5.03
C GLY A 285 58.28 56.28 -4.48
N LYS A 286 58.94 55.56 -5.39
CA LYS A 286 60.34 55.05 -5.40
C LYS A 286 61.12 55.13 -4.08
N ASP A 287 61.43 53.98 -3.49
CA ASP A 287 62.79 53.38 -3.53
C ASP A 287 62.83 52.06 -2.72
N GLU A 288 63.55 51.07 -3.27
CA GLU A 288 64.26 49.92 -2.65
C GLU A 288 64.21 48.67 -3.53
N GLU A 289 65.06 48.71 -4.56
CA GLU A 289 65.25 47.69 -5.58
C GLU A 289 66.29 46.67 -5.12
N CYS A 290 65.85 45.64 -4.38
CA CYS A 290 66.53 44.33 -4.28
C CYS A 290 65.67 43.24 -3.60
N VAL A 291 64.79 43.62 -2.67
CA VAL A 291 63.84 42.68 -2.01
C VAL A 291 62.58 42.44 -2.85
N LEU A 292 62.13 43.47 -3.58
CA LEU A 292 60.92 43.45 -4.41
C LEU A 292 61.01 42.50 -5.62
N GLU A 293 62.19 42.21 -6.13
CA GLU A 293 62.34 41.43 -7.38
C GLU A 293 62.17 39.93 -7.13
N ALA A 294 62.64 39.42 -5.98
CA ALA A 294 62.43 38.05 -5.56
C ALA A 294 60.98 37.78 -5.15
N GLU A 295 60.34 38.73 -4.46
CA GLU A 295 58.94 38.63 -4.05
C GLU A 295 57.97 38.79 -5.24
N ASN A 296 58.27 39.68 -6.19
CA ASN A 296 57.51 39.79 -7.44
C ASN A 296 57.64 38.51 -8.29
N LYS A 297 58.82 37.90 -8.37
CA LYS A 297 59.01 36.65 -9.13
C LYS A 297 58.17 35.51 -8.55
N LYS A 298 58.11 35.41 -7.21
CA LYS A 298 57.27 34.41 -6.52
C LYS A 298 55.78 34.69 -6.70
N LEU A 299 55.37 35.95 -6.62
CA LEU A 299 53.97 36.36 -6.85
C LEU A 299 53.52 36.10 -8.29
N VAL A 300 54.41 36.28 -9.28
CA VAL A 300 54.13 35.95 -10.69
C VAL A 300 53.98 34.44 -10.89
N GLU A 301 54.83 33.62 -10.25
CA GLU A 301 54.69 32.16 -10.28
C GLU A 301 53.37 31.68 -9.62
N ASP A 302 53.01 32.28 -8.48
CA ASP A 302 51.76 31.95 -7.78
C ASP A 302 50.54 32.41 -8.59
N GLN A 303 50.60 33.56 -9.25
CA GLN A 303 49.56 34.01 -10.18
C GLN A 303 49.37 33.05 -11.36
N GLU A 304 50.44 32.55 -11.96
CA GLU A 304 50.36 31.60 -13.07
C GLU A 304 49.84 30.22 -12.61
N LYS A 305 50.21 29.77 -11.40
CA LYS A 305 49.62 28.56 -10.79
C LYS A 305 48.12 28.72 -10.53
N LEU A 306 47.71 29.84 -9.95
CA LEU A 306 46.29 30.12 -9.72
C LEU A 306 45.50 30.24 -11.02
N LYS A 307 46.07 30.84 -12.05
CA LYS A 307 45.45 30.96 -13.38
C LYS A 307 45.29 29.61 -14.07
N THR A 308 46.26 28.72 -13.91
CA THR A 308 46.16 27.34 -14.43
C THR A 308 45.14 26.49 -13.66
N GLU A 309 45.02 26.65 -12.33
CA GLU A 309 43.94 26.01 -11.57
C GLU A 309 42.55 26.59 -11.90
N LEU A 310 42.44 27.91 -12.06
CA LEU A 310 41.20 28.57 -12.47
C LEU A 310 40.76 28.07 -13.86
N ARG A 311 41.70 27.91 -14.79
CA ARG A 311 41.42 27.35 -16.11
C ARG A 311 40.96 25.90 -16.02
N LYS A 312 41.62 25.05 -15.23
CA LYS A 312 41.21 23.66 -15.02
C LYS A 312 39.80 23.55 -14.41
N THR A 313 39.49 24.38 -13.43
CA THR A 313 38.17 24.39 -12.78
C THR A 313 37.08 24.95 -13.71
N SER A 314 37.40 25.98 -14.50
CA SER A 314 36.52 26.51 -15.54
C SER A 314 36.22 25.48 -16.63
N ASP A 315 37.22 24.75 -17.10
CA ASP A 315 37.06 23.69 -18.11
C ASP A 315 36.22 22.52 -17.56
N ALA A 316 36.43 22.14 -16.30
CA ALA A 316 35.61 21.13 -15.62
C ALA A 316 34.15 21.58 -15.43
N LEU A 317 33.91 22.86 -15.13
CA LEU A 317 32.57 23.43 -15.01
C LEU A 317 31.84 23.45 -16.36
N SER A 318 32.52 23.87 -17.43
CA SER A 318 32.00 23.84 -18.80
C SER A 318 31.59 22.42 -19.21
N LYS A 319 32.45 21.42 -18.93
CA LYS A 319 32.13 20.02 -19.18
C LYS A 319 30.90 19.56 -18.41
N ALA A 320 30.81 19.85 -17.11
CA ALA A 320 29.66 19.50 -16.29
C ALA A 320 28.36 20.18 -16.76
N GLN A 321 28.44 21.42 -17.25
CA GLN A 321 27.29 22.11 -17.84
C GLN A 321 26.80 21.44 -19.13
N ASN A 322 27.72 21.00 -20.00
CA ASN A 322 27.37 20.26 -21.21
C ASN A 322 26.72 18.91 -20.86
N ASP A 323 27.27 18.15 -19.91
CA ASP A 323 26.70 16.87 -19.47
C ASP A 323 25.26 17.05 -18.91
N VAL A 324 25.01 18.13 -18.15
CA VAL A 324 23.67 18.46 -17.64
C VAL A 324 22.71 18.82 -18.78
N MET A 325 23.18 19.54 -19.80
CA MET A 325 22.37 19.89 -20.97
C MET A 325 22.00 18.64 -21.78
N GLU A 326 22.94 17.72 -21.98
CA GLU A 326 22.69 16.43 -22.65
C GLU A 326 21.68 15.57 -21.88
N MET A 327 21.85 15.44 -20.56
CA MET A 327 20.88 14.72 -19.72
C MET A 327 19.48 15.32 -19.79
N LYS A 328 19.37 16.66 -19.83
CA LYS A 328 18.08 17.34 -19.97
C LYS A 328 17.43 17.03 -21.32
N MET A 329 18.19 17.09 -22.42
CA MET A 329 17.67 16.74 -23.75
C MET A 329 17.22 15.27 -23.83
N GLN A 330 17.96 14.35 -23.19
CA GLN A 330 17.55 12.94 -23.12
C GLN A 330 16.25 12.76 -22.31
N SER A 331 16.11 13.45 -21.18
CA SER A 331 14.89 13.41 -20.37
C SER A 331 13.68 13.95 -21.14
N GLU A 332 13.83 15.03 -21.90
CA GLU A 332 12.75 15.60 -22.71
C GLU A 332 12.34 14.66 -23.86
N ARG A 333 13.31 13.98 -24.50
CA ARG A 333 13.02 12.95 -25.51
C ARG A 333 12.23 11.78 -24.92
N LEU A 334 12.66 11.28 -23.76
CA LEU A 334 11.98 10.17 -23.09
C LEU A 334 10.55 10.52 -22.68
N SER A 335 10.32 11.76 -22.22
CA SER A 335 8.97 12.25 -21.91
C SER A 335 8.06 12.25 -23.14
N LYS A 336 8.57 12.67 -24.30
CA LYS A 336 7.79 12.68 -25.55
C LYS A 336 7.46 11.27 -26.04
N GLU A 337 8.40 10.33 -25.93
CA GLU A 337 8.14 8.92 -26.26
C GLU A 337 7.09 8.31 -25.33
N TYR A 338 7.16 8.65 -24.03
CA TYR A 338 6.17 8.21 -23.05
C TYR A 338 4.76 8.72 -23.38
N ASP A 339 4.64 10.01 -23.72
CA ASP A 339 3.36 10.60 -24.12
C ASP A 339 2.81 9.97 -25.41
N GLN A 340 3.68 9.66 -26.36
CA GLN A 340 3.31 8.97 -27.60
C GLN A 340 2.78 7.55 -27.32
N LEU A 341 3.47 6.78 -26.47
CA LEU A 341 3.04 5.44 -26.08
C LEU A 341 1.71 5.44 -25.32
N LEU A 342 1.47 6.43 -24.47
CA LEU A 342 0.19 6.60 -23.79
C LEU A 342 -0.95 6.84 -24.79
N LYS A 343 -0.70 7.64 -25.82
CA LYS A 343 -1.68 7.91 -26.88
C LYS A 343 -1.99 6.65 -27.69
N GLU A 344 -0.96 5.90 -28.10
CA GLU A 344 -1.14 4.62 -28.81
C GLU A 344 -1.90 3.61 -27.96
N HIS A 345 -1.60 3.53 -26.66
CA HIS A 345 -2.33 2.68 -25.73
C HIS A 345 -3.81 3.07 -25.64
N SER A 346 -4.11 4.37 -25.53
CA SER A 346 -5.50 4.87 -25.52
C SER A 346 -6.24 4.53 -26.82
N GLU A 347 -5.59 4.70 -27.97
CA GLU A 347 -6.19 4.40 -29.27
C GLU A 347 -6.47 2.89 -29.45
N LEU A 348 -5.56 2.03 -28.97
CA LEU A 348 -5.75 0.58 -28.96
C LEU A 348 -6.90 0.16 -28.05
N GLN A 349 -7.03 0.80 -26.89
CA GLN A 349 -8.12 0.55 -25.95
C GLN A 349 -9.48 0.94 -26.55
N ASP A 350 -9.57 2.12 -27.19
CA ASP A 350 -10.78 2.56 -27.91
C ASP A 350 -11.13 1.65 -29.10
N ARG A 351 -10.12 1.10 -29.79
CA ARG A 351 -10.35 0.12 -30.87
C ARG A 351 -10.87 -1.21 -30.33
N LEU A 352 -10.37 -1.66 -29.18
CA LEU A 352 -10.83 -2.87 -28.51
C LEU A 352 -12.29 -2.72 -28.06
N GLU A 353 -12.65 -1.58 -27.48
CA GLU A 353 -14.03 -1.29 -27.05
C GLU A 353 -14.99 -1.19 -28.24
N ARG A 354 -14.59 -0.54 -29.34
CA ARG A 354 -15.38 -0.48 -30.58
C ARG A 354 -15.51 -1.84 -31.26
N GLY A 355 -14.48 -2.67 -31.21
CA GLY A 355 -14.50 -4.05 -31.72
C GLY A 355 -15.47 -4.94 -30.94
N ASN A 356 -15.51 -4.79 -29.61
CA ASN A 356 -16.45 -5.52 -28.75
C ASN A 356 -17.90 -5.05 -28.94
N LYS A 357 -18.14 -3.76 -29.19
CA LYS A 357 -19.50 -3.23 -29.50
C LYS A 357 -20.03 -3.64 -30.88
N LYS A 358 -19.18 -4.02 -31.84
CA LYS A 358 -19.60 -4.54 -33.16
C LYS A 358 -19.86 -6.05 -33.20
N ARG A 359 -19.50 -6.77 -32.13
CA ARG A 359 -19.69 -8.23 -31.98
C ARG A 359 -20.91 -8.61 -31.13
N LEU A 360 -21.56 -7.63 -30.51
CA LEU A 360 -22.90 -7.69 -29.93
C LEU A 360 -23.87 -7.11 -30.96
#